data_AF-A0A4Y2FKN4-F1
#
_entry.id   AF-A0A4Y2FKN4-F1
#
_cell.length_a   1.000
_cell.length_b   1.000
_cell.length_c   1.000
_cell.angle_alpha   90.00
_cell.angle_beta   90.00
_cell.angle_gamma   90.00
#
_symmetry.space_group_name_H-M   'P 1'
#
loop_
_entity.id
_entity.type
_entity.pdbx_description
1 polymer ?
#
loop_
_entity_poly.entity_id
_entity_poly.type
_entity_poly.pdbx_seq_one_letter_code
_entity_poly.pdbx_strand_id
1 'polypeptide(L)'
;MRPIQLLTRLLQHSFKNMKDGFDERFEQFKTNKSTLAFIVNPLDTNTNEINIEPFGIDAGSLQMQLLDLKTKDLWSGKFTELKSNLEGLEVQNCMHIAQHIWTALKEIPRVQALIFGAWNCLPEC
;
A
#
# COMPACT_ATOMS: atom_id res chain seq x y z
N MET A 1 -1.32 -43.09 -45.84
CA MET A 1 -1.98 -41.76 -45.75
C MET A 1 -2.69 -41.46 -44.42
N ARG A 2 -2.96 -42.42 -43.52
CA ARG A 2 -3.73 -42.19 -42.28
C ARG A 2 -2.99 -41.61 -41.04
N PRO A 3 -1.68 -41.81 -40.83
CA PRO A 3 -1.02 -41.38 -39.58
C PRO A 3 -0.89 -39.86 -39.41
N ILE A 4 -0.50 -39.15 -40.46
CA ILE A 4 -0.27 -37.69 -40.42
C ILE A 4 -1.57 -36.93 -40.12
N GLN A 5 -2.69 -37.35 -40.72
CA GLN A 5 -4.01 -36.75 -40.48
C GLN A 5 -4.50 -36.91 -39.03
N LEU A 6 -4.16 -38.03 -38.38
CA LEU A 6 -4.51 -38.28 -36.98
C LEU A 6 -3.72 -37.34 -36.04
N LEU A 7 -2.43 -37.16 -36.35
CA LEU A 7 -1.52 -36.29 -35.60
C LEU A 7 -1.93 -34.82 -35.69
N THR A 8 -2.30 -34.35 -36.89
CA THR A 8 -2.83 -33.00 -37.08
C THR A 8 -4.13 -32.76 -36.31
N ARG A 9 -5.05 -33.74 -36.28
CA ARG A 9 -6.30 -33.64 -35.49
C ARG A 9 -6.04 -33.57 -33.99
N LEU A 10 -5.11 -34.38 -33.47
CA LEU A 10 -4.75 -34.34 -32.06
C LEU A 10 -4.15 -33.00 -31.65
N LEU A 11 -3.27 -32.43 -32.50
CA LEU A 11 -2.69 -31.11 -32.28
C LEU A 11 -3.73 -29.98 -32.33
N GLN A 12 -4.67 -30.04 -33.27
CA GLN A 12 -5.76 -29.07 -33.35
C GLN A 12 -6.66 -29.14 -32.11
N HIS A 13 -6.95 -30.36 -31.64
CA HIS A 13 -7.76 -30.57 -30.45
C HIS A 13 -7.04 -30.08 -29.18
N SER A 14 -5.76 -30.42 -29.00
CA SER A 14 -4.99 -29.96 -27.85
C SER A 14 -4.81 -28.44 -27.83
N PHE A 15 -4.54 -27.83 -28.99
CA PHE A 15 -4.45 -26.38 -29.12
C PHE A 15 -5.78 -25.70 -28.79
N LYS A 16 -6.90 -26.26 -29.28
CA LYS A 16 -8.24 -25.77 -28.94
C LYS A 16 -8.48 -25.83 -27.44
N ASN A 17 -8.23 -26.97 -26.79
CA ASN A 17 -8.44 -27.11 -25.34
C ASN A 17 -7.57 -26.15 -24.53
N MET A 18 -6.32 -25.93 -24.97
CA MET A 18 -5.42 -24.96 -24.33
C MET A 18 -5.94 -23.54 -24.47
N LYS A 19 -6.46 -23.17 -25.65
CA LYS A 19 -7.07 -21.87 -25.90
C LYS A 19 -8.32 -21.68 -25.05
N ASP A 20 -9.26 -22.63 -25.11
CA ASP A 20 -10.53 -22.56 -24.39
C ASP A 20 -10.28 -22.46 -22.87
N GLY A 21 -9.33 -23.24 -22.33
CA GLY A 21 -8.95 -23.16 -20.92
C GLY A 21 -8.14 -21.91 -20.54
N PHE A 22 -7.45 -21.27 -21.48
CA PHE A 22 -6.88 -19.94 -21.25
C PHE A 22 -7.98 -18.87 -21.21
N ASP A 23 -8.88 -18.87 -22.20
CA ASP A 23 -9.97 -17.92 -22.32
C ASP A 23 -10.87 -17.97 -21.07
N GLU A 24 -11.21 -19.17 -20.58
CA GLU A 24 -11.97 -19.35 -19.33
C GLU A 24 -11.26 -18.73 -18.11
N ARG A 25 -9.97 -19.05 -17.90
CA ARG A 25 -9.19 -18.49 -16.78
C ARG A 25 -8.99 -16.99 -16.92
N PHE A 26 -8.89 -16.47 -18.14
CA PHE A 26 -8.76 -15.05 -18.41
C PHE A 26 -10.06 -14.29 -18.09
N GLU A 27 -11.21 -14.86 -18.42
CA GLU A 27 -12.52 -14.32 -18.02
C GLU A 27 -12.66 -14.30 -16.49
N GLN A 28 -12.29 -15.38 -15.81
CA GLN A 28 -12.24 -15.44 -14.34
C GLN A 28 -11.25 -14.42 -13.76
N PHE A 29 -10.10 -14.20 -14.39
CA PHE A 29 -9.13 -13.21 -13.94
C PHE A 29 -9.72 -11.79 -13.94
N LYS A 30 -10.50 -11.42 -14.97
CA LYS A 30 -11.16 -10.11 -15.07
C LYS A 30 -12.18 -9.84 -13.96
N THR A 31 -12.74 -10.88 -13.34
CA THR A 31 -13.70 -10.70 -12.23
C THR A 31 -13.01 -10.37 -10.90
N ASN A 32 -11.68 -10.58 -10.78
CA ASN A 32 -10.89 -10.23 -9.59
C ASN A 32 -10.58 -8.73 -9.52
N LYS A 33 -11.57 -7.88 -9.76
CA LYS A 33 -11.43 -6.43 -9.87
C LYS A 33 -10.73 -5.81 -8.65
N SER A 34 -11.13 -6.19 -7.45
CA SER A 34 -10.54 -5.68 -6.20
C SER A 34 -9.09 -6.14 -6.03
N THR A 35 -8.74 -7.38 -6.41
CA THR A 35 -7.34 -7.84 -6.42
C THR A 35 -6.49 -7.06 -7.41
N LEU A 36 -7.00 -6.75 -8.60
CA LEU A 36 -6.29 -5.92 -9.60
C LEU A 36 -6.14 -4.48 -9.13
N ALA A 37 -7.18 -3.91 -8.52
CA ALA A 37 -7.12 -2.59 -7.92
C ALA A 37 -6.04 -2.51 -6.83
N PHE A 38 -5.93 -3.55 -6.00
CA PHE A 38 -4.91 -3.64 -4.95
C PHE A 38 -3.48 -3.60 -5.51
N ILE A 39 -3.21 -4.24 -6.64
CA ILE A 39 -1.86 -4.22 -7.26
C ILE A 39 -1.47 -2.80 -7.68
N VAL A 40 -2.44 -2.01 -8.15
CA VAL A 40 -2.21 -0.65 -8.65
C VAL A 40 -2.21 0.37 -7.51
N ASN A 41 -3.17 0.27 -6.58
CA ASN A 41 -3.36 1.19 -5.46
C ASN A 41 -3.64 0.38 -4.17
N PRO A 42 -2.59 -0.17 -3.54
CA PRO A 42 -2.75 -1.08 -2.40
C PRO A 42 -3.28 -0.41 -1.14
N LEU A 43 -3.10 0.90 -0.99
CA LEU A 43 -3.56 1.68 0.18
C LEU A 43 -5.04 2.06 0.11
N ASP A 44 -5.57 2.30 -1.09
CA ASP A 44 -6.95 2.77 -1.30
C ASP A 44 -7.96 1.63 -1.52
N THR A 45 -7.46 0.42 -1.75
CA THR A 45 -8.32 -0.73 -2.08
C THR A 45 -8.95 -1.34 -0.83
N ASN A 46 -10.23 -1.70 -0.91
CA ASN A 46 -10.89 -2.47 0.15
C ASN A 46 -10.29 -3.88 0.24
N THR A 47 -9.45 -4.08 1.27
CA THR A 47 -8.73 -5.34 1.49
C THR A 47 -9.64 -6.53 1.79
N ASN A 48 -10.88 -6.29 2.24
CA ASN A 48 -11.85 -7.33 2.56
C ASN A 48 -12.42 -8.04 1.32
N GLU A 49 -12.29 -7.43 0.14
CA GLU A 49 -12.80 -7.94 -1.14
C GLU A 49 -11.71 -8.58 -2.00
N ILE A 50 -10.46 -8.66 -1.51
CA ILE A 50 -9.35 -9.24 -2.28
C ILE A 50 -9.54 -10.76 -2.32
N ASN A 51 -9.65 -11.29 -3.53
CA ASN A 51 -9.65 -12.73 -3.74
C ASN A 51 -8.20 -13.25 -3.85
N ILE A 52 -7.84 -14.14 -2.92
CA ILE A 52 -6.49 -14.71 -2.80
C ILE A 52 -6.43 -16.20 -3.10
N GLU A 53 -7.59 -16.87 -3.15
CA GLU A 53 -7.69 -18.32 -3.40
C GLU A 53 -6.95 -18.74 -4.69
N PRO A 54 -7.07 -18.03 -5.83
CA PRO A 54 -6.42 -18.46 -7.08
C PRO A 54 -4.90 -18.44 -7.04
N PHE A 55 -4.30 -17.78 -6.05
CA PHE A 55 -2.85 -17.54 -5.98
C PHE A 55 -2.15 -18.41 -4.92
N GLY A 56 -2.89 -19.21 -4.15
CA GLY A 56 -2.32 -20.05 -3.10
C GLY A 56 -1.62 -19.24 -1.99
N ILE A 57 -2.08 -18.00 -1.75
CA ILE A 57 -1.52 -17.11 -0.74
C ILE A 57 -2.13 -17.44 0.62
N ASP A 58 -1.29 -17.50 1.66
CA ASP A 58 -1.75 -17.63 3.03
C ASP A 58 -2.44 -16.34 3.51
N ALA A 59 -3.68 -16.48 3.99
CA ALA A 59 -4.51 -15.36 4.43
C ALA A 59 -3.90 -14.62 5.63
N GLY A 60 -3.32 -15.36 6.59
CA GLY A 60 -2.69 -14.78 7.77
C GLY A 60 -1.47 -13.93 7.42
N SER A 61 -0.59 -14.46 6.57
CA SER A 61 0.58 -13.74 6.06
C SER A 61 0.20 -12.47 5.31
N LEU A 62 -0.83 -12.54 4.44
CA LEU A 62 -1.30 -11.36 3.73
C LEU A 62 -1.85 -10.31 4.69
N GLN A 63 -2.67 -10.70 5.68
CA GLN A 63 -3.21 -9.76 6.68
C GLN A 63 -2.09 -9.04 7.45
N MET A 64 -1.04 -9.77 7.84
CA MET A 64 0.12 -9.17 8.51
C MET A 64 0.85 -8.16 7.62
N GLN A 65 1.05 -8.47 6.34
CA GLN A 65 1.67 -7.54 5.39
C GLN A 65 0.79 -6.31 5.12
N LEU A 66 -0.53 -6.47 5.06
CA LEU A 66 -1.48 -5.36 4.90
C LEU A 66 -1.47 -4.43 6.12
N LEU A 67 -1.37 -5.00 7.33
CA LEU A 67 -1.25 -4.24 8.56
C LEU A 67 0.05 -3.43 8.59
N ASP A 68 1.17 -4.06 8.24
CA ASP A 68 2.48 -3.39 8.15
C ASP A 68 2.45 -2.25 7.12
N LEU A 69 1.87 -2.49 5.93
CA LEU A 69 1.76 -1.49 4.88
C LEU A 69 0.95 -0.26 5.33
N LYS A 70 -0.22 -0.46 5.96
CA LYS A 70 -1.04 0.64 6.50
C LYS A 70 -0.32 1.40 7.61
N THR A 71 0.36 0.68 8.48
CA THR A 71 1.11 1.26 9.60
C THR A 71 2.26 2.11 9.07
N LYS A 72 3.02 1.61 8.10
CA LYS A 72 4.10 2.36 7.43
C LYS A 72 3.60 3.65 6.79
N ASP A 73 2.48 3.61 6.07
CA ASP A 73 1.91 4.80 5.44
C ASP A 73 1.51 5.85 6.48
N LEU A 74 0.78 5.43 7.51
CA LEU A 74 0.37 6.27 8.65
C LEU A 74 1.59 6.94 9.32
N TRP A 75 2.64 6.17 9.60
CA TRP A 75 3.87 6.69 10.19
C TRP A 75 4.59 7.67 9.26
N SER A 76 4.63 7.39 7.96
CA SER A 76 5.26 8.28 6.99
C SER A 76 4.55 9.63 6.92
N GLY A 77 3.21 9.64 6.97
CA GLY A 77 2.40 10.86 7.05
C GLY A 77 2.65 11.64 8.33
N LYS A 78 2.57 10.97 9.50
CA LYS A 78 2.83 11.61 10.80
C LYS A 78 4.23 12.22 10.91
N PHE A 79 5.26 11.52 10.43
CA PHE A 79 6.61 12.05 10.45
C PHE A 79 6.81 13.21 9.47
N THR A 80 6.14 13.17 8.32
CA THR A 80 6.15 14.29 7.36
C THR A 80 5.51 15.54 7.98
N GLU A 81 4.37 15.39 8.65
CA GLU A 81 3.70 16.49 9.36
C GLU A 81 4.55 17.03 10.51
N LEU A 82 5.09 16.14 11.37
CA LEU A 82 5.96 16.52 12.47
C LEU A 82 7.18 17.30 11.96
N LYS A 83 7.81 16.82 10.88
CA LYS A 83 8.94 17.50 10.25
C LYS A 83 8.54 18.92 9.81
N SER A 84 7.43 19.07 9.10
CA SER A 84 6.96 20.38 8.64
C SER A 84 6.67 21.34 9.81
N ASN A 85 6.08 20.83 10.89
CA ASN A 85 5.82 21.62 12.10
C ASN A 85 7.12 22.09 12.78
N LEU A 86 8.14 21.22 12.85
CA LEU A 86 9.45 21.56 13.39
C LEU A 86 10.19 22.58 12.51
N GLU A 87 10.16 22.42 11.18
CA GLU A 87 10.73 23.38 10.24
C GLU A 87 10.04 24.75 10.35
N GLY A 88 8.70 24.77 10.46
CA GLY A 88 7.95 26.01 10.67
C GLY A 88 8.30 26.71 11.98
N LEU A 89 8.50 25.95 13.04
CA LEU A 89 8.91 26.49 14.35
C LEU A 89 10.32 27.09 14.28
N GLU A 90 11.26 26.42 13.60
CA GLU A 90 12.62 26.92 13.39
C GLU A 90 12.61 28.25 12.62
N VAL A 91 11.80 28.36 11.56
CA VAL A 91 11.65 29.60 10.80
C VAL A 91 11.11 30.74 11.67
N GLN A 92 10.11 30.48 12.51
CA GLN A 92 9.59 31.47 13.45
C GLN A 92 10.67 31.93 14.44
N ASN A 93 11.48 30.99 14.95
CA ASN A 93 12.59 31.32 15.85
C ASN A 93 13.64 32.20 15.18
N CYS A 94 14.04 31.88 13.95
CA CYS A 94 14.95 32.73 13.19
C CYS A 94 14.40 34.17 13.02
N MET A 95 13.10 34.33 12.76
CA MET A 95 12.47 35.66 12.67
C MET A 95 12.53 36.42 14.00
N HIS A 96 12.24 35.76 15.13
CA HIS A 96 12.28 36.40 16.45
C HIS A 96 13.70 36.78 16.88
N ILE A 97 14.70 35.96 16.56
CA ILE A 97 16.12 36.28 16.77
C ILE A 97 16.50 37.51 15.95
N ALA A 98 16.15 37.55 14.66
CA ALA A 98 16.43 38.69 13.79
C ALA A 98 15.75 39.99 14.27
N GLN A 99 14.62 39.88 14.96
CA GLN A 99 13.89 41.01 15.56
C GLN A 99 14.37 41.39 16.98
N HIS A 100 15.40 40.73 17.52
CA HIS A 100 15.93 40.94 18.88
C HIS A 100 14.88 40.76 20.01
N ILE A 101 13.83 39.97 19.78
CA ILE A 101 12.80 39.67 20.79
C ILE A 101 13.23 38.41 21.55
N TRP A 102 14.15 38.57 22.51
CA TRP A 102 14.73 37.46 23.29
C TRP A 102 13.80 36.85 24.35
N THR A 103 12.72 37.55 24.72
CA THR A 103 11.77 37.13 25.76
C THR A 103 10.88 35.94 25.35
N ALA A 104 11.00 35.43 24.12
CA ALA A 104 10.19 34.34 23.58
C ALA A 104 10.87 32.96 23.63
N LEU A 105 12.01 32.79 24.31
CA LEU A 105 12.75 31.53 24.42
C LEU A 105 12.02 30.49 25.32
N LYS A 106 10.75 30.21 25.05
CA LYS A 106 9.91 29.14 25.61
C LYS A 106 9.86 27.90 24.70
N GLU A 107 10.90 27.73 23.89
CA GLU A 107 10.90 26.89 22.68
C GLU A 107 11.21 25.40 22.93
N ILE A 108 12.02 25.07 23.94
CA ILE A 108 12.31 23.67 24.30
C ILE A 108 11.01 22.92 24.71
N PRO A 109 10.12 23.49 25.54
CA PRO A 109 8.82 22.90 25.83
C PRO A 109 7.92 22.71 24.59
N ARG A 110 8.03 23.56 23.57
CA ARG A 110 7.20 23.49 22.35
C ARG A 110 7.66 22.38 21.41
N VAL A 111 8.97 22.25 21.18
CA VAL A 111 9.54 21.12 20.42
C VAL A 111 9.18 19.80 21.09
N GLN A 112 9.36 19.71 22.42
CA GLN A 112 9.01 18.51 23.18
C GLN A 112 7.51 18.20 23.11
N ALA A 113 6.64 19.20 23.19
CA ALA A 113 5.19 19.02 23.06
C ALA A 113 4.79 18.50 21.67
N LEU A 114 5.39 19.02 20.59
CA LEU A 114 5.14 18.55 19.22
C LEU A 114 5.57 17.09 19.03
N ILE A 115 6.77 16.75 19.51
CA ILE A 115 7.30 15.38 19.45
C ILE A 115 6.39 14.44 20.26
N PHE A 116 6.11 14.77 21.53
CA PHE A 116 5.31 13.94 22.42
C PHE A 116 3.86 13.78 21.92
N GLY A 117 3.27 14.84 21.36
CA GLY A 117 1.96 14.78 20.71
C GLY A 117 1.93 13.81 19.54
N ALA A 118 2.90 13.90 18.62
CA ALA A 118 3.00 13.00 17.48
C ALA A 118 3.12 11.53 17.89
N TRP A 119 3.91 11.24 18.94
CA TRP A 119 4.09 9.89 19.48
C TRP A 119 2.88 9.36 20.25
N ASN A 120 2.11 10.21 20.94
CA ASN A 120 0.95 9.77 21.73
C ASN A 120 -0.35 9.65 20.94
N CYS A 121 -0.42 10.15 19.71
CA CYS A 121 -1.57 9.96 18.83
C CYS A 121 -1.61 8.55 18.19
N LEU A 122 -1.15 7.53 18.92
CA LEU A 122 -1.31 6.12 18.57
C LEU A 122 -2.78 5.73 18.80
N PRO A 123 -3.41 4.95 17.91
CA PRO A 123 -4.52 4.11 18.34
C PRO A 123 -3.96 3.15 19.40
N GLU A 124 -4.67 2.97 20.53
CA GLU A 124 -4.36 1.87 21.44
C GLU A 124 -4.38 0.56 20.64
N CYS A 125 -3.30 -0.23 20.74
CA CYS A 125 -3.17 -1.53 20.08
C CYS A 125 -4.27 -2.50 20.53
#